data_AF-K7MQE6-F1
#
_entry.id   AF-K7MQE6-F1
#
_cell.length_a   1.000
_cell.length_b   1.000
_cell.length_c   1.000
_cell.angle_alpha   90.00
_cell.angle_beta   90.00
_cell.angle_gamma   90.00
#
_symmetry.space_group_name_H-M   'P 1'
#
loop_
_entity.id
_entity.type
_entity.pdbx_description
1 polymer ?
#
loop_
_entity_poly.entity_id
_entity_poly.type
_entity_poly.pdbx_seq_one_letter_code
_entity_poly.pdbx_strand_id
1 'polypeptide(L)'
;MVILIVVRSYGEGNSRFCAVFVNVSLYGFGIAYVITAAISMRAIQKSNCSQDNGNEVTCGFGDGYFMLIFGAMQVLLSQIPNFHNIQWLSILAAIMSFAYAFIGMGLSVGQVTENGHAEGSIEGIPTSSGIEKLWLVAQALGDIAFSYPFSVILIEIQDTLKSPPPENVTMKRASTISVIVTTFFYLCCGCFGYAAFGNDTPGNLLTGFALYKKHWLVDFANACIVIHLVGAYQVYSQPLFANVENWLRFKFPDSEFVNRTYSLKLPLLPAFPLNFLRLTFRTAYVASTTGIAMIFPYFNQILGVLAGIIYYPLSIYFPVEMYLSLGNIEAWTAKWVMLRTFSIVGFLVGLFTLVGSIEGIVSAKLS
;
A
#
# COMPACT_ATOMS: atom_id res chain seq x y z
N MET A 1 -8.84 3.82 -17.49
CA MET A 1 -10.21 4.39 -17.59
C MET A 1 -10.40 5.68 -16.77
N VAL A 2 -9.81 5.82 -15.57
CA VAL A 2 -9.82 7.09 -14.77
C VAL A 2 -9.51 8.32 -15.63
N ILE A 3 -8.44 8.23 -16.42
CA ILE A 3 -7.95 9.28 -17.33
C ILE A 3 -9.03 9.67 -18.35
N LEU A 4 -9.78 8.72 -18.91
CA LEU A 4 -10.85 8.98 -19.89
C LEU A 4 -12.06 9.69 -19.27
N ILE A 5 -12.39 9.39 -18.01
CA ILE A 5 -13.48 10.08 -17.30
C ILE A 5 -13.05 11.51 -16.95
N VAL A 6 -11.79 11.71 -16.55
CA VAL A 6 -11.23 13.05 -16.34
C VAL A 6 -11.12 13.83 -17.66
N VAL A 7 -10.77 13.19 -18.79
CA VAL A 7 -10.82 13.81 -20.13
C VAL A 7 -12.23 14.31 -20.43
N ARG A 8 -13.26 13.47 -20.23
CA ARG A 8 -14.66 13.83 -20.46
C ARG A 8 -15.15 14.95 -19.54
N SER A 9 -14.60 15.09 -18.35
CA SER A 9 -15.06 16.06 -17.36
C SER A 9 -14.30 17.40 -17.41
N TYR A 10 -13.02 17.39 -17.81
CA TYR A 10 -12.11 18.52 -17.57
C TYR A 10 -11.02 18.72 -18.63
N GLY A 11 -11.07 17.98 -19.74
CA GLY A 11 -10.12 18.11 -20.86
C GLY A 11 -8.79 17.36 -20.66
N GLU A 12 -7.96 17.36 -21.72
CA GLU A 12 -6.75 16.53 -21.78
C GLU A 12 -5.64 16.91 -20.78
N GLY A 13 -5.56 18.17 -20.36
CA GLY A 13 -4.53 18.63 -19.42
C GLY A 13 -4.71 18.02 -18.02
N ASN A 14 -5.93 18.12 -17.48
CA ASN A 14 -6.26 17.60 -16.15
C ASN A 14 -6.24 16.07 -16.09
N SER A 15 -6.50 15.39 -17.22
CA SER A 15 -6.40 13.93 -17.27
C SER A 15 -4.96 13.43 -17.22
N ARG A 16 -4.02 14.12 -17.90
CA ARG A 16 -2.59 13.84 -17.78
C ARG A 16 -2.09 14.08 -16.36
N PHE A 17 -2.55 15.14 -15.71
CA PHE A 17 -2.22 15.42 -14.31
C PHE A 17 -2.72 14.31 -13.37
N CYS A 18 -3.98 13.88 -13.53
CA CYS A 18 -4.54 12.74 -12.77
C CYS A 18 -3.74 11.44 -13.00
N ALA A 19 -3.38 11.18 -14.26
CA ALA A 19 -2.59 10.00 -14.64
C ALA A 19 -1.24 9.96 -13.91
N VAL A 20 -0.56 11.11 -13.77
CA VAL A 20 0.72 11.19 -13.04
C VAL A 20 0.52 10.76 -11.59
N PHE A 21 -0.47 11.31 -10.87
CA PHE A 21 -0.73 10.91 -9.48
C PHE A 21 -1.09 9.44 -9.37
N VAL A 22 -1.95 8.90 -10.23
CA VAL A 22 -2.29 7.46 -10.19
C VAL A 22 -1.04 6.60 -10.35
N ASN A 23 -0.16 6.90 -11.31
CA ASN A 23 1.06 6.10 -11.50
C ASN A 23 2.06 6.28 -10.34
N VAL A 24 2.20 7.49 -9.79
CA VAL A 24 3.02 7.73 -8.59
C VAL A 24 2.49 6.94 -7.40
N SER A 25 1.17 6.86 -7.22
CA SER A 25 0.53 6.04 -6.17
C SER A 25 0.85 4.57 -6.34
N LEU A 26 0.64 4.02 -7.53
CA LEU A 26 0.87 2.61 -7.84
C LEU A 26 2.33 2.23 -7.61
N TYR A 27 3.26 3.11 -8.03
CA TYR A 27 4.69 2.97 -7.76
C TYR A 27 5.01 3.01 -6.25
N GLY A 28 4.40 3.95 -5.53
CA GLY A 28 4.54 4.10 -4.09
C GLY A 28 4.12 2.87 -3.29
N PHE A 29 3.00 2.23 -3.65
CA PHE A 29 2.58 0.98 -3.03
C PHE A 29 3.65 -0.11 -3.18
N GLY A 30 4.33 -0.16 -4.34
CA GLY A 30 5.46 -1.07 -4.55
C GLY A 30 6.56 -0.89 -3.49
N ILE A 31 6.96 0.35 -3.21
CA ILE A 31 7.96 0.67 -2.18
C ILE A 31 7.48 0.21 -0.80
N ALA A 32 6.26 0.61 -0.42
CA ALA A 32 5.67 0.27 0.89
C ALA A 32 5.58 -1.25 1.11
N TYR A 33 5.24 -2.02 0.07
CA TYR A 33 5.16 -3.47 0.16
C TYR A 33 6.54 -4.14 0.28
N VAL A 34 7.57 -3.63 -0.41
CA VAL A 34 8.95 -4.12 -0.24
C VAL A 34 9.40 -3.94 1.21
N ILE A 35 9.17 -2.75 1.79
CA ILE A 35 9.54 -2.46 3.19
C ILE A 35 8.79 -3.40 4.15
N THR A 36 7.47 -3.46 4.04
CA THR A 36 6.64 -4.27 4.95
C THR A 36 6.98 -5.75 4.88
N ALA A 37 7.16 -6.29 3.67
CA ALA A 37 7.50 -7.70 3.50
C ALA A 37 8.89 -8.01 4.08
N ALA A 38 9.85 -7.11 3.93
CA ALA A 38 11.17 -7.26 4.52
C ALA A 38 11.12 -7.28 6.06
N ILE A 39 10.35 -6.37 6.67
CA ILE A 39 10.14 -6.34 8.13
C ILE A 39 9.56 -7.68 8.61
N SER A 40 8.55 -8.22 7.92
CA SER A 40 7.95 -9.50 8.31
C SER A 40 8.87 -10.71 8.11
N MET A 41 9.63 -10.77 7.01
CA MET A 41 10.62 -11.84 6.81
C MET A 41 11.75 -11.78 7.86
N ARG A 42 12.21 -10.57 8.20
CA ARG A 42 13.20 -10.37 9.26
C ARG A 42 12.68 -10.81 10.62
N ALA A 43 11.41 -10.54 10.93
CA ALA A 43 10.78 -10.98 12.17
C ALA A 43 10.84 -12.52 12.31
N ILE A 44 10.49 -13.25 11.25
CA ILE A 44 10.57 -14.72 11.20
C ILE A 44 12.01 -15.19 11.42
N GLN A 45 12.97 -14.58 10.71
CA GLN A 45 14.37 -14.97 10.84
C GLN A 45 14.90 -14.73 12.27
N LYS A 46 14.56 -13.58 12.86
CA LYS A 46 14.97 -13.23 14.22
C LYS A 46 14.38 -14.19 15.25
N SER A 47 13.13 -14.60 15.08
CA SER A 47 12.46 -15.62 15.91
C SER A 47 13.24 -16.94 15.87
N ASN A 48 13.47 -17.48 14.66
CA ASN A 48 14.20 -18.74 14.49
C ASN A 48 15.62 -18.69 15.07
N CYS A 49 16.36 -17.61 14.79
CA CYS A 49 17.74 -17.47 15.24
C CYS A 49 17.87 -17.35 16.77
N SER A 50 16.89 -16.72 17.43
CA SER A 50 16.87 -16.60 18.90
C SER A 50 16.67 -17.96 19.59
N GLN A 51 16.12 -18.95 18.88
CA GLN A 51 15.93 -20.31 19.41
C GLN A 51 17.16 -21.18 19.22
N ASP A 52 17.80 -21.10 18.06
CA ASP A 52 18.89 -22.00 17.70
C ASP A 52 20.19 -21.72 18.49
N ASN A 53 20.47 -20.46 18.85
CA ASN A 53 21.82 -20.06 19.27
C ASN A 53 21.97 -19.60 20.72
N GLY A 54 20.90 -19.48 21.50
CA GLY A 54 20.96 -18.78 22.80
C GLY A 54 21.39 -17.31 22.64
N ASN A 55 21.29 -16.52 23.70
CA ASN A 55 21.27 -15.04 23.68
C ASN A 55 22.55 -14.31 23.19
N GLU A 56 23.49 -14.92 22.47
CA GLU A 56 24.84 -14.36 22.23
C GLU A 56 25.38 -14.36 20.78
N VAL A 57 24.52 -14.37 19.76
CA VAL A 57 24.99 -14.09 18.38
C VAL A 57 24.12 -13.04 17.69
N THR A 58 24.77 -12.04 17.07
CA THR A 58 24.13 -11.05 16.22
C THR A 58 23.51 -11.73 14.99
N CYS A 59 22.23 -12.10 15.09
CA CYS A 59 21.41 -12.57 13.97
C CYS A 59 21.24 -11.41 12.97
N GLY A 60 22.15 -11.26 12.01
CA GLY A 60 22.26 -10.04 11.21
C GLY A 60 22.33 -10.28 9.71
N PHE A 61 21.20 -10.52 9.06
CA PHE A 61 21.04 -10.00 7.70
C PHE A 61 20.41 -8.62 7.81
N GLY A 62 21.01 -7.62 7.16
CA GLY A 62 20.43 -6.26 7.11
C GLY A 62 19.08 -6.27 6.39
N ASP A 63 18.22 -5.29 6.70
CA ASP A 63 16.88 -5.16 6.07
C ASP A 63 16.95 -5.22 4.53
N GLY A 64 18.01 -4.67 3.96
CA GLY A 64 18.28 -4.72 2.52
C GLY A 64 18.35 -6.13 1.93
N TYR A 65 18.79 -7.15 2.68
CA TYR A 65 18.82 -8.53 2.19
C TYR A 65 17.40 -9.07 1.93
N PHE A 66 16.49 -8.86 2.87
CA PHE A 66 15.09 -9.28 2.71
C PHE A 66 14.35 -8.46 1.67
N MET A 67 14.67 -7.17 1.53
CA MET A 67 14.15 -6.34 0.43
C MET A 67 14.59 -6.88 -0.93
N LEU A 68 15.86 -7.30 -1.08
CA LEU A 68 16.37 -7.91 -2.31
C LEU A 68 15.70 -9.27 -2.61
N ILE A 69 15.45 -10.11 -1.60
CA ILE A 69 14.71 -11.37 -1.78
C ILE A 69 13.29 -11.08 -2.28
N PHE A 70 12.57 -10.17 -1.63
CA PHE A 70 11.22 -9.81 -2.05
C PHE A 70 11.24 -9.23 -3.48
N GLY A 71 12.16 -8.31 -3.76
CA GLY A 71 12.36 -7.74 -5.09
C GLY A 71 12.64 -8.82 -6.14
N ALA A 72 13.52 -9.77 -5.89
CA ALA A 72 13.83 -10.86 -6.81
C ALA A 72 12.59 -11.73 -7.11
N MET A 73 11.79 -12.05 -6.09
CA MET A 73 10.52 -12.74 -6.27
C MET A 73 9.53 -11.91 -7.10
N GLN A 74 9.44 -10.60 -6.86
CA GLN A 74 8.59 -9.71 -7.65
C GLN A 74 9.06 -9.56 -9.09
N VAL A 75 10.36 -9.57 -9.38
CA VAL A 75 10.87 -9.59 -10.76
C VAL A 75 10.31 -10.78 -11.52
N LEU A 76 10.31 -11.97 -10.91
CA LEU A 76 9.77 -13.19 -11.53
C LEU A 76 8.26 -13.12 -11.72
N LEU A 77 7.51 -12.77 -10.66
CA LEU A 77 6.04 -12.72 -10.71
C LEU A 77 5.51 -11.61 -11.61
N SER A 78 6.21 -10.47 -11.67
CA SER A 78 5.86 -9.37 -12.55
C SER A 78 6.00 -9.73 -14.03
N GLN A 79 6.68 -10.81 -14.42
CA GLN A 79 6.67 -11.25 -15.83
C GLN A 79 5.34 -11.87 -16.26
N ILE A 80 4.45 -12.20 -15.32
CA ILE A 80 3.14 -12.78 -15.63
C ILE A 80 2.29 -11.76 -16.42
N PRO A 81 1.76 -12.11 -17.60
CA PRO A 81 1.20 -11.13 -18.54
C PRO A 81 -0.08 -10.42 -18.10
N ASN A 82 -0.97 -11.08 -17.35
CA ASN A 82 -2.35 -10.62 -17.16
C ASN A 82 -2.95 -10.97 -15.80
N PHE A 83 -3.81 -10.08 -15.29
CA PHE A 83 -4.57 -10.21 -14.05
C PHE A 83 -5.38 -11.50 -13.92
N HIS A 84 -5.96 -12.00 -15.02
CA HIS A 84 -6.74 -13.24 -15.01
C HIS A 84 -5.90 -14.44 -14.55
N ASN A 85 -4.59 -14.44 -14.86
CA ASN A 85 -3.66 -15.47 -14.44
C ASN A 85 -3.22 -15.32 -12.97
N ILE A 86 -3.58 -14.21 -12.32
CA ILE A 86 -3.21 -13.83 -10.95
C ILE A 86 -4.45 -13.85 -10.02
N GLN A 87 -5.64 -14.17 -10.53
CA GLN A 87 -6.87 -14.22 -9.73
C GLN A 87 -6.75 -15.12 -8.49
N TRP A 88 -6.13 -16.29 -8.64
CA TRP A 88 -5.87 -17.21 -7.53
C TRP A 88 -4.96 -16.58 -6.46
N LEU A 89 -3.95 -15.82 -6.89
CA LEU A 89 -3.02 -15.15 -6.00
C LEU A 89 -3.72 -14.02 -5.24
N SER A 90 -4.66 -13.31 -5.87
CA SER A 90 -5.49 -12.30 -5.19
C SER A 90 -6.41 -12.91 -4.13
N ILE A 91 -7.00 -14.09 -4.39
CA ILE A 91 -7.84 -14.79 -3.41
C ILE A 91 -6.99 -15.25 -2.23
N LEU A 92 -5.83 -15.87 -2.51
CA LEU A 92 -4.88 -16.29 -1.47
C LEU A 92 -4.45 -15.10 -0.63
N ALA A 93 -4.09 -13.98 -1.27
CA ALA A 93 -3.68 -12.76 -0.59
C ALA A 93 -4.76 -12.20 0.34
N ALA A 94 -6.03 -12.23 -0.07
CA ALA A 94 -7.16 -11.83 0.78
C ALA A 94 -7.32 -12.74 2.01
N ILE A 95 -7.23 -14.07 1.84
CA ILE A 95 -7.29 -15.03 2.95
C ILE A 95 -6.16 -14.78 3.94
N MET A 96 -4.94 -14.60 3.44
CA MET A 96 -3.77 -14.29 4.27
C MET A 96 -3.94 -12.96 5.01
N SER A 97 -4.56 -11.95 4.38
CA SER A 97 -4.88 -10.68 5.01
C SER A 97 -5.80 -10.81 6.23
N PHE A 98 -6.86 -11.63 6.11
CA PHE A 98 -7.72 -11.90 7.25
C PHE A 98 -6.97 -12.70 8.33
N ALA A 99 -6.20 -13.70 7.93
CA ALA A 99 -5.48 -14.57 8.87
C ALA A 99 -4.55 -13.77 9.80
N TYR A 100 -3.65 -12.95 9.26
CA TYR A 100 -2.74 -12.18 10.13
C TYR A 100 -3.48 -11.11 10.95
N ALA A 101 -4.57 -10.54 10.44
CA ALA A 101 -5.33 -9.52 11.17
C ALA A 101 -6.05 -10.13 12.39
N PHE A 102 -6.67 -11.30 12.22
CA PHE A 102 -7.26 -12.05 13.34
C PHE A 102 -6.21 -12.48 14.36
N ILE A 103 -5.05 -12.98 13.90
CA ILE A 103 -3.97 -13.37 14.80
C ILE A 103 -3.44 -12.15 15.56
N GLY A 104 -3.16 -11.03 14.88
CA GLY A 104 -2.69 -9.80 15.50
C GLY A 104 -3.65 -9.25 16.56
N MET A 105 -4.96 -9.23 16.26
CA MET A 105 -5.98 -8.89 17.26
C MET A 105 -5.96 -9.86 18.45
N GLY A 106 -5.96 -11.17 18.19
CA GLY A 106 -6.01 -12.19 19.24
C GLY A 106 -4.78 -12.15 20.16
N LEU A 107 -3.60 -11.92 19.59
CA LEU A 107 -2.37 -11.71 20.34
C LEU A 107 -2.44 -10.45 21.20
N SER A 108 -2.98 -9.36 20.66
CA SER A 108 -3.14 -8.10 21.40
C SER A 108 -4.11 -8.22 22.57
N VAL A 109 -5.26 -8.87 22.36
CA VAL A 109 -6.22 -9.16 23.45
C VAL A 109 -5.59 -10.09 24.50
N GLY A 110 -4.82 -11.08 24.05
CA GLY A 110 -4.05 -11.96 24.94
C GLY A 110 -3.07 -11.18 25.81
N GLN A 111 -2.31 -10.25 25.22
CA GLN A 111 -1.35 -9.42 25.94
C GLN A 111 -2.02 -8.51 26.97
N VAL A 112 -3.13 -7.85 26.62
CA VAL A 112 -3.91 -7.04 27.58
C VAL A 112 -4.38 -7.90 28.75
N THR A 113 -4.79 -9.14 28.48
CA THR A 113 -5.22 -10.09 29.52
C THR A 113 -4.05 -10.52 30.41
N GLU A 114 -2.86 -10.78 29.84
CA GLU A 114 -1.65 -11.10 30.60
C GLU A 114 -1.17 -9.91 31.44
N ASN A 115 -1.26 -8.67 30.93
CA ASN A 115 -0.91 -7.45 31.66
C ASN A 115 -1.92 -7.13 32.78
N GLY A 116 -3.15 -7.62 32.69
CA GLY A 116 -4.24 -7.33 33.62
C GLY A 116 -4.83 -5.93 33.52
N HIS A 117 -4.33 -5.10 32.59
CA HIS A 117 -4.80 -3.76 32.30
C HIS A 117 -4.40 -3.35 30.87
N ALA A 118 -4.97 -2.23 30.38
CA ALA A 118 -4.59 -1.63 29.11
C ALA A 118 -3.51 -0.56 29.31
N GLU A 119 -2.46 -0.60 28.50
CA GLU A 119 -1.31 0.31 28.54
C GLU A 119 -1.60 1.66 27.84
N GLY A 120 -2.61 1.70 26.97
CA GLY A 120 -2.95 2.88 26.19
C GLY A 120 -3.42 4.07 27.03
N SER A 121 -2.97 5.27 26.66
CA SER A 121 -3.39 6.54 27.27
C SER A 121 -4.02 7.51 26.25
N ILE A 122 -4.82 8.48 26.70
CA ILE A 122 -5.37 9.53 25.83
C ILE A 122 -4.29 10.54 25.41
N GLU A 123 -3.27 10.74 26.24
CA GLU A 123 -2.17 11.67 25.98
C GLU A 123 -1.23 11.15 24.88
N GLY A 124 -1.11 9.84 24.73
CA GLY A 124 -0.22 9.19 23.78
C GLY A 124 1.26 9.40 24.10
N ILE A 125 2.11 9.29 23.09
CA ILE A 125 3.57 9.34 23.25
C ILE A 125 4.02 10.68 23.86
N PRO A 126 4.73 10.68 25.01
CA PRO A 126 5.29 11.90 25.58
C PRO A 126 6.41 12.42 24.66
N THR A 127 6.49 13.74 24.48
CA THR A 127 7.47 14.38 23.59
C THR A 127 8.13 15.54 24.30
N SER A 128 9.31 15.94 23.83
CA SER A 128 10.09 17.02 24.43
C SER A 128 9.48 18.40 24.17
N SER A 129 8.68 18.53 23.11
CA SER A 129 8.03 19.78 22.72
C SER A 129 6.68 19.54 22.03
N GLY A 130 5.79 20.54 22.08
CA GLY A 130 4.52 20.48 21.37
C GLY A 130 4.66 20.41 19.84
N ILE A 131 5.78 20.88 19.28
CA ILE A 131 6.07 20.82 17.85
C ILE A 131 6.38 19.38 17.43
N GLU A 132 7.20 18.67 18.21
CA GLU A 132 7.49 17.25 17.99
C GLU A 132 6.20 16.42 18.06
N LYS A 133 5.34 16.70 19.04
CA LYS A 133 4.01 16.07 19.12
C LYS A 133 3.17 16.31 17.87
N LEU A 134 3.18 17.53 17.35
CA LEU A 134 2.43 17.92 16.16
C LEU A 134 2.87 17.13 14.92
N TRP A 135 4.18 16.91 14.74
CA TRP A 135 4.71 16.12 13.62
C TRP A 135 4.34 14.64 13.72
N LEU A 136 4.38 14.06 14.93
CA LEU A 136 3.90 12.68 15.14
C LEU A 136 2.40 12.54 14.83
N VAL A 137 1.57 13.53 15.21
CA VAL A 137 0.14 13.55 14.86
C VAL A 137 -0.06 13.66 13.34
N ALA A 138 0.70 14.51 12.67
CA ALA A 138 0.67 14.63 11.21
C ALA A 138 1.00 13.31 10.52
N GLN A 139 2.04 12.61 10.97
CA GLN A 139 2.42 11.31 10.44
C GLN A 139 1.34 10.25 10.69
N ALA A 140 0.78 10.20 11.90
CA ALA A 140 -0.30 9.26 12.23
C ALA A 140 -1.55 9.49 11.37
N LEU A 141 -1.92 10.75 11.09
CA LEU A 141 -3.00 11.08 10.15
C LEU A 141 -2.67 10.64 8.73
N GLY A 142 -1.39 10.72 8.32
CA GLY A 142 -0.89 10.17 7.07
C GLY A 142 -1.08 8.65 7.00
N ASP A 143 -0.70 7.92 8.04
CA ASP A 143 -0.85 6.46 8.12
C ASP A 143 -2.33 6.04 8.04
N ILE A 144 -3.22 6.78 8.73
CA ILE A 144 -4.68 6.57 8.64
C ILE A 144 -5.18 6.84 7.21
N ALA A 145 -4.76 7.93 6.58
CA ALA A 145 -5.17 8.25 5.21
C ALA A 145 -4.66 7.21 4.20
N PHE A 146 -3.43 6.71 4.38
CA PHE A 146 -2.86 5.65 3.54
C PHE A 146 -3.62 4.33 3.65
N SER A 147 -4.24 4.06 4.79
CA SER A 147 -4.96 2.80 5.04
C SER A 147 -6.20 2.62 4.14
N TYR A 148 -6.69 3.67 3.48
CA TYR A 148 -7.81 3.60 2.53
C TYR A 148 -7.40 3.93 1.07
N PRO A 149 -6.44 3.19 0.45
CA PRO A 149 -5.92 3.54 -0.87
C PRO A 149 -6.76 3.01 -2.03
N PHE A 150 -7.93 2.40 -1.77
CA PHE A 150 -8.70 1.67 -2.78
C PHE A 150 -9.17 2.55 -3.94
N SER A 151 -9.29 3.87 -3.73
CA SER A 151 -9.67 4.84 -4.76
C SER A 151 -8.74 4.80 -5.99
N VAL A 152 -7.47 4.42 -5.80
CA VAL A 152 -6.45 4.38 -6.87
C VAL A 152 -6.72 3.28 -7.90
N ILE A 153 -7.36 2.18 -7.50
CA ILE A 153 -7.63 1.02 -8.37
C ILE A 153 -9.13 0.77 -8.58
N LEU A 154 -10.00 1.56 -7.94
CA LEU A 154 -11.44 1.34 -7.95
C LEU A 154 -12.00 1.35 -9.37
N ILE A 155 -11.56 2.29 -10.21
CA ILE A 155 -12.08 2.46 -11.56
C ILE A 155 -11.56 1.33 -12.46
N GLU A 156 -10.31 0.91 -12.28
CA GLU A 156 -9.71 -0.24 -12.96
C GLU A 156 -10.46 -1.53 -12.64
N ILE A 157 -10.85 -1.75 -11.38
CA ILE A 157 -11.70 -2.89 -11.00
C ILE A 157 -13.08 -2.76 -11.62
N GLN A 158 -13.70 -1.59 -11.55
CA GLN A 158 -15.03 -1.34 -12.09
C GLN A 158 -15.13 -1.66 -13.59
N ASP A 159 -14.08 -1.34 -14.37
CA ASP A 159 -14.00 -1.63 -15.82
C ASP A 159 -14.03 -3.12 -16.15
N THR A 160 -13.66 -3.98 -15.20
CA THR A 160 -13.62 -5.44 -15.41
C THR A 160 -14.95 -6.13 -15.09
N LEU A 161 -15.90 -5.42 -14.47
CA LEU A 161 -17.16 -6.00 -14.05
C LEU A 161 -18.10 -6.23 -15.24
N LYS A 162 -18.65 -7.44 -15.32
CA LYS A 162 -19.65 -7.79 -16.31
C LYS A 162 -21.02 -7.28 -15.88
N SER A 163 -21.76 -6.74 -16.83
CA SER A 163 -23.20 -6.45 -16.70
C SER A 163 -24.04 -7.64 -17.19
N PRO A 164 -25.26 -7.88 -16.65
CA PRO A 164 -25.94 -7.17 -15.55
C PRO A 164 -25.60 -7.72 -14.13
N PRO A 165 -25.81 -6.91 -13.05
CA PRO A 165 -26.28 -5.52 -13.01
C PRO A 165 -25.19 -4.52 -13.42
N PRO A 166 -25.54 -3.22 -13.63
CA PRO A 166 -24.55 -2.20 -13.96
C PRO A 166 -23.38 -2.17 -12.98
N GLU A 167 -22.18 -1.92 -13.50
CA GLU A 167 -20.92 -2.01 -12.77
C GLU A 167 -20.88 -1.09 -11.54
N ASN A 168 -21.53 0.08 -11.62
CA ASN A 168 -21.63 1.02 -10.50
C ASN A 168 -22.45 0.48 -9.31
N VAL A 169 -23.47 -0.34 -9.56
CA VAL A 169 -24.29 -0.97 -8.52
C VAL A 169 -23.47 -2.03 -7.79
N THR A 170 -22.80 -2.88 -8.55
CA THR A 170 -21.92 -3.93 -8.01
C THR A 170 -20.75 -3.31 -7.24
N MET A 171 -20.07 -2.31 -7.81
CA MET A 171 -18.97 -1.63 -7.13
C MET A 171 -19.43 -0.89 -5.88
N LYS A 172 -20.56 -0.18 -5.91
CA LYS A 172 -21.07 0.52 -4.72
C LYS A 172 -21.29 -0.45 -3.57
N ARG A 173 -21.91 -1.61 -3.83
CA ARG A 173 -22.08 -2.64 -2.81
C ARG A 173 -20.75 -3.20 -2.33
N ALA A 174 -19.86 -3.57 -3.25
CA ALA A 174 -18.55 -4.13 -2.93
C ALA A 174 -17.69 -3.17 -2.10
N SER A 175 -17.57 -1.91 -2.53
CA SER A 175 -16.82 -0.86 -1.82
C SER A 175 -17.43 -0.56 -0.45
N THR A 176 -18.76 -0.54 -0.31
CA THR A 176 -19.41 -0.33 1.00
C THR A 176 -19.04 -1.43 1.99
N ILE A 177 -19.17 -2.70 1.57
CA ILE A 177 -18.80 -3.85 2.39
C ILE A 177 -17.31 -3.81 2.72
N SER A 178 -16.45 -3.56 1.72
CA SER A 178 -15.01 -3.48 1.92
C SER A 178 -14.64 -2.42 2.94
N VAL A 179 -15.16 -1.20 2.83
CA VAL A 179 -14.84 -0.11 3.76
C VAL A 179 -15.29 -0.46 5.18
N ILE A 180 -16.47 -1.04 5.37
CA ILE A 180 -16.95 -1.46 6.69
C ILE A 180 -16.02 -2.51 7.30
N VAL A 181 -15.72 -3.58 6.54
CA VAL A 181 -14.86 -4.67 7.00
C VAL A 181 -13.45 -4.15 7.32
N THR A 182 -12.84 -3.41 6.39
CA THR A 182 -11.51 -2.83 6.57
C THR A 182 -11.45 -1.91 7.79
N THR A 183 -12.44 -1.05 7.98
CA THR A 183 -12.52 -0.16 9.15
C THR A 183 -12.63 -0.93 10.46
N PHE A 184 -13.44 -1.99 10.49
CA PHE A 184 -13.53 -2.87 11.65
C PHE A 184 -12.16 -3.46 12.02
N PHE A 185 -11.44 -4.05 11.06
CA PHE A 185 -10.12 -4.62 11.33
C PHE A 185 -9.09 -3.56 11.72
N TYR A 186 -9.06 -2.40 11.07
CA TYR A 186 -8.11 -1.34 11.42
C TYR A 186 -8.36 -0.78 12.81
N LEU A 187 -9.62 -0.52 13.17
CA LEU A 187 -9.96 -0.08 14.52
C LEU A 187 -9.64 -1.16 15.55
N CYS A 188 -9.96 -2.42 15.31
CA CYS A 188 -9.66 -3.46 16.28
C CYS A 188 -8.16 -3.72 16.42
N CYS A 189 -7.39 -3.81 15.33
CA CYS A 189 -5.94 -3.94 15.39
C CYS A 189 -5.27 -2.72 16.05
N GLY A 190 -5.71 -1.50 15.70
CA GLY A 190 -5.19 -0.27 16.28
C GLY A 190 -5.52 -0.13 17.76
N CYS A 191 -6.79 -0.30 18.14
CA CYS A 191 -7.23 -0.17 19.53
C CYS A 191 -6.67 -1.29 20.42
N PHE A 192 -6.74 -2.56 20.01
CA PHE A 192 -6.20 -3.64 20.83
C PHE A 192 -4.68 -3.63 20.85
N GLY A 193 -4.01 -3.29 19.74
CA GLY A 193 -2.56 -3.12 19.70
C GLY A 193 -2.10 -2.00 20.64
N TYR A 194 -2.77 -0.84 20.60
CA TYR A 194 -2.48 0.26 21.50
C TYR A 194 -2.83 -0.05 22.96
N ALA A 195 -3.90 -0.81 23.22
CA ALA A 195 -4.18 -1.30 24.56
C ALA A 195 -3.12 -2.29 25.07
N ALA A 196 -2.50 -3.06 24.19
CA ALA A 196 -1.48 -4.05 24.54
C ALA A 196 -0.09 -3.44 24.83
N PHE A 197 0.29 -2.38 24.10
CA PHE A 197 1.66 -1.83 24.15
C PHE A 197 1.73 -0.35 24.53
N GLY A 198 0.61 0.38 24.54
CA GLY A 198 0.59 1.80 24.87
C GLY A 198 1.54 2.60 23.98
N ASN A 199 2.41 3.40 24.62
CA ASN A 199 3.38 4.23 23.92
C ASN A 199 4.47 3.43 23.18
N ASP A 200 4.66 2.15 23.52
CA ASP A 200 5.63 1.26 22.87
C ASP A 200 5.04 0.52 21.67
N THR A 201 3.84 0.91 21.22
CA THR A 201 3.18 0.28 20.06
C THR A 201 4.04 0.44 18.80
N PRO A 202 4.49 -0.67 18.18
CA PRO A 202 5.31 -0.61 16.98
C PRO A 202 4.47 -0.29 15.74
N GLY A 203 5.10 0.32 14.71
CA GLY A 203 4.44 0.60 13.42
C GLY A 203 3.90 -0.66 12.73
N ASN A 204 4.63 -1.77 12.81
CA ASN A 204 4.09 -3.10 12.47
C ASN A 204 3.74 -3.84 13.76
N LEU A 205 2.44 -3.97 14.04
CA LEU A 205 1.90 -4.59 15.25
C LEU A 205 2.57 -5.93 15.62
N LEU A 206 2.82 -6.80 14.63
CA LEU A 206 3.37 -8.13 14.89
C LEU A 206 4.82 -8.11 15.40
N THR A 207 5.56 -7.03 15.16
CA THR A 207 6.94 -6.90 15.66
C THR A 207 7.00 -6.74 17.18
N GLY A 208 5.93 -6.24 17.80
CA GLY A 208 5.80 -6.16 19.27
C GLY A 208 5.69 -7.54 19.93
N PHE A 209 5.33 -8.56 19.16
CA PHE A 209 5.21 -9.95 19.63
C PHE A 209 6.44 -10.81 19.28
N ALA A 210 7.55 -10.22 18.83
CA ALA A 210 8.72 -10.99 18.38
C ALA A 210 9.33 -11.94 19.44
N LEU A 211 9.12 -11.66 20.73
CA LEU A 211 9.56 -12.50 21.85
C LEU A 211 8.39 -13.17 22.58
N TYR A 212 7.20 -13.17 21.99
CA TYR A 212 6.00 -13.71 22.62
C TYR A 212 6.10 -15.22 22.79
N LYS A 213 5.54 -15.76 23.89
CA LYS A 213 5.62 -17.20 24.25
C LYS A 213 5.23 -18.13 23.10
N LYS A 214 4.27 -17.72 22.26
CA LYS A 214 3.80 -18.46 21.06
C LYS A 214 4.42 -17.91 19.77
N HIS A 215 5.74 -17.90 19.70
CA HIS A 215 6.50 -17.41 18.54
C HIS A 215 6.06 -18.02 17.20
N TRP A 216 5.71 -19.31 17.15
CA TRP A 216 5.29 -19.98 15.89
C TRP A 216 4.05 -19.33 15.28
N LEU A 217 3.15 -18.83 16.13
CA LEU A 217 1.91 -18.17 15.70
C LEU A 217 2.21 -16.77 15.15
N VAL A 218 3.19 -16.09 15.75
CA VAL A 218 3.70 -14.79 15.28
C VAL A 218 4.43 -14.95 13.95
N ASP A 219 5.24 -16.00 13.81
CA ASP A 219 5.96 -16.32 12.57
C ASP A 219 4.99 -16.70 11.45
N PHE A 220 3.96 -17.50 11.76
CA PHE A 220 2.89 -17.81 10.81
C PHE A 220 2.16 -16.54 10.36
N ALA A 221 1.83 -15.63 11.27
CA ALA A 221 1.18 -14.37 10.92
C ALA A 221 2.08 -13.46 10.04
N ASN A 222 3.38 -13.41 10.33
CA ASN A 222 4.34 -12.71 9.46
C ASN A 222 4.47 -13.37 8.09
N ALA A 223 4.42 -14.70 8.00
CA ALA A 223 4.41 -15.41 6.73
C ALA A 223 3.13 -15.08 5.93
N CYS A 224 1.97 -15.01 6.60
CA CYS A 224 0.73 -14.53 5.99
C CYS A 224 0.88 -13.10 5.44
N ILE A 225 1.52 -12.17 6.19
CA ILE A 225 1.80 -10.81 5.68
C ILE A 225 2.63 -10.90 4.39
N VAL A 226 3.73 -11.65 4.38
CA VAL A 226 4.59 -11.77 3.19
C VAL A 226 3.79 -12.27 1.99
N ILE A 227 3.01 -13.35 2.15
CA ILE A 227 2.18 -13.92 1.07
C ILE A 227 1.11 -12.93 0.59
N HIS A 228 0.43 -12.22 1.52
CA HIS A 228 -0.50 -11.16 1.16
C HIS A 228 0.18 -10.10 0.29
N LEU A 229 1.33 -9.60 0.73
CA LEU A 229 2.07 -8.55 0.03
C LEU A 229 2.60 -9.02 -1.34
N VAL A 230 2.89 -10.31 -1.51
CA VAL A 230 3.21 -10.87 -2.82
C VAL A 230 2.08 -10.62 -3.81
N GLY A 231 0.85 -10.96 -3.44
CA GLY A 231 -0.32 -10.76 -4.28
C GLY A 231 -0.71 -9.29 -4.43
N ALA A 232 -0.71 -8.53 -3.33
CA ALA A 232 -1.04 -7.11 -3.34
C ALA A 232 -0.10 -6.32 -4.26
N TYR A 233 1.21 -6.60 -4.24
CA TYR A 233 2.18 -5.97 -5.14
C TYR A 233 1.80 -6.14 -6.61
N GLN A 234 1.36 -7.33 -7.00
CA GLN A 234 0.91 -7.59 -8.37
C GLN A 234 -0.40 -6.86 -8.69
N VAL A 235 -1.36 -6.83 -7.76
CA VAL A 235 -2.63 -6.10 -7.95
C VAL A 235 -2.41 -4.62 -8.24
N TYR A 236 -1.45 -3.98 -7.57
CA TYR A 236 -1.16 -2.55 -7.79
C TYR A 236 -0.12 -2.28 -8.89
N SER A 237 0.81 -3.20 -9.18
CA SER A 237 1.84 -2.96 -10.20
C SER A 237 1.36 -3.25 -11.62
N GLN A 238 0.46 -4.22 -11.81
CA GLN A 238 -0.01 -4.61 -13.15
C GLN A 238 -0.76 -3.50 -13.91
N PRO A 239 -1.60 -2.64 -13.29
CA PRO A 239 -2.21 -1.50 -13.97
C PRO A 239 -1.17 -0.48 -14.43
N LEU A 240 -0.15 -0.22 -13.62
CA LEU A 240 0.97 0.65 -13.99
C LEU A 240 1.74 0.06 -15.18
N PHE A 241 2.02 -1.24 -15.15
CA PHE A 241 2.65 -1.94 -16.28
C PHE A 241 1.84 -1.80 -17.56
N ALA A 242 0.54 -2.07 -17.49
CA ALA A 242 -0.35 -1.93 -18.63
C ALA A 242 -0.36 -0.50 -19.18
N ASN A 243 -0.43 0.51 -18.30
CA ASN A 243 -0.43 1.92 -18.70
C ASN A 243 0.85 2.30 -19.46
N VAL A 244 2.02 1.97 -18.91
CA VAL A 244 3.31 2.33 -19.53
C VAL A 244 3.57 1.51 -20.80
N GLU A 245 3.32 0.20 -20.78
CA GLU A 245 3.49 -0.66 -21.95
C GLU A 245 2.56 -0.25 -23.10
N ASN A 246 1.30 0.08 -22.82
CA ASN A 246 0.36 0.56 -23.85
C ASN A 246 0.79 1.91 -24.44
N TRP A 247 1.25 2.82 -23.58
CA TRP A 247 1.73 4.12 -24.03
C TRP A 247 2.96 4.00 -24.94
N LEU A 248 3.92 3.14 -24.58
CA LEU A 248 5.10 2.88 -25.41
C LEU A 248 4.76 2.18 -26.72
N ARG A 249 3.83 1.22 -26.70
CA ARG A 249 3.31 0.57 -27.93
C ARG A 249 2.65 1.56 -28.87
N PHE A 250 1.84 2.48 -28.33
CA PHE A 250 1.21 3.52 -29.13
C PHE A 250 2.23 4.51 -29.70
N LYS A 251 3.25 4.90 -28.92
CA LYS A 251 4.26 5.87 -29.34
C LYS A 251 5.30 5.30 -30.31
N PHE A 252 5.59 4.00 -30.21
CA PHE A 252 6.60 3.31 -31.01
C PHE A 252 6.02 2.05 -31.68
N PRO A 253 5.06 2.19 -32.61
CA PRO A 253 4.38 1.05 -33.23
C PRO A 253 5.32 0.17 -34.07
N ASP A 254 6.36 0.75 -34.67
CA ASP A 254 7.29 0.03 -35.54
C ASP A 254 8.48 -0.58 -34.80
N SER A 255 8.61 -0.35 -33.48
CA SER A 255 9.74 -0.85 -32.70
C SER A 255 9.59 -2.34 -32.42
N GLU A 256 10.56 -3.13 -32.89
CA GLU A 256 10.64 -4.56 -32.62
C GLU A 256 10.77 -4.86 -31.11
N PHE A 257 11.57 -4.06 -30.39
CA PHE A 257 11.75 -4.19 -28.94
C PHE A 257 10.42 -4.06 -28.17
N VAL A 258 9.54 -3.18 -28.65
CA VAL A 258 8.26 -2.86 -28.02
C VAL A 258 7.17 -3.86 -28.39
N ASN A 259 7.05 -4.21 -29.67
CA ASN A 259 5.91 -4.97 -30.18
C ASN A 259 6.19 -6.44 -30.46
N ARG A 260 7.45 -6.86 -30.65
CA ARG A 260 7.76 -8.26 -30.94
C ARG A 260 7.65 -9.09 -29.67
N THR A 261 6.98 -10.24 -29.82
CA THR A 261 6.86 -11.25 -28.76
C THR A 261 7.53 -12.53 -29.24
N TYR A 262 8.46 -13.04 -28.47
CA TYR A 262 9.19 -14.28 -28.73
C TYR A 262 8.61 -15.38 -27.84
N SER A 263 8.42 -16.57 -28.37
CA SER A 263 7.99 -17.72 -27.57
C SER A 263 9.23 -18.46 -27.07
N LEU A 264 9.51 -18.35 -25.78
CA LEU A 264 10.66 -19.02 -25.17
C LEU A 264 10.18 -20.30 -24.49
N LYS A 265 10.77 -21.43 -24.88
CA LYS A 265 10.47 -22.75 -24.31
C LYS A 265 11.68 -23.21 -23.51
N LEU A 266 11.59 -23.12 -22.19
CA LEU A 266 12.60 -23.66 -21.28
C LEU A 266 12.35 -25.16 -21.06
N PRO A 267 13.40 -25.95 -20.73
CA PRO A 267 13.20 -27.33 -20.32
C PRO A 267 12.25 -27.39 -19.11
N LEU A 268 11.28 -28.31 -19.13
CA LEU A 268 10.32 -28.57 -18.04
C LEU A 268 9.26 -27.47 -17.77
N LEU A 269 9.23 -26.38 -18.54
CA LEU A 269 8.21 -25.32 -18.40
C LEU A 269 7.38 -25.16 -19.68
N PRO A 270 6.10 -24.77 -19.58
CA PRO A 270 5.31 -24.39 -20.75
C PRO A 270 5.97 -23.19 -21.44
N ALA A 271 5.84 -23.13 -22.77
CA ALA A 271 6.35 -22.00 -23.54
C ALA A 271 5.67 -20.71 -23.05
N PHE A 272 6.46 -19.68 -22.77
CA PHE A 272 5.93 -18.40 -22.29
C PHE A 272 6.28 -17.26 -23.27
N PRO A 273 5.37 -16.28 -23.43
CA PRO A 273 5.60 -15.14 -24.30
C PRO A 273 6.57 -14.17 -23.63
N LEU A 274 7.73 -13.97 -24.25
CA LEU A 274 8.74 -13.01 -23.85
C LEU A 274 8.67 -11.77 -24.75
N ASN A 275 8.58 -10.61 -24.13
CA ASN A 275 8.65 -9.31 -24.81
C ASN A 275 9.74 -8.48 -24.11
N PHE A 276 10.67 -7.92 -24.89
CA PHE A 276 11.85 -7.26 -24.33
C PHE A 276 11.50 -5.98 -23.57
N LEU A 277 10.52 -5.20 -24.05
CA LEU A 277 9.99 -4.08 -23.30
C LEU A 277 9.46 -4.53 -21.94
N ARG A 278 8.59 -5.54 -21.92
CA ARG A 278 8.03 -6.09 -20.67
C ARG A 278 9.12 -6.51 -19.70
N LEU A 279 10.07 -7.32 -20.17
CA LEU A 279 11.14 -7.84 -19.33
C LEU A 279 11.97 -6.72 -18.73
N THR A 280 12.42 -5.78 -19.57
CA THR A 280 13.31 -4.69 -19.17
C THR A 280 12.60 -3.70 -18.26
N PHE A 281 11.42 -3.23 -18.67
CA PHE A 281 10.67 -2.22 -17.92
C PHE A 281 10.20 -2.75 -16.56
N ARG A 282 9.60 -3.94 -16.51
CA ARG A 282 9.11 -4.49 -15.24
C ARG A 282 10.24 -4.82 -14.28
N THR A 283 11.38 -5.30 -14.79
CA THR A 283 12.58 -5.51 -13.96
C THR A 283 13.15 -4.19 -13.45
N ALA A 284 13.25 -3.17 -14.30
CA ALA A 284 13.71 -1.83 -13.88
C ALA A 284 12.77 -1.22 -12.84
N TYR A 285 11.45 -1.37 -13.01
CA TYR A 285 10.46 -0.94 -12.02
C TYR A 285 10.70 -1.60 -10.67
N VAL A 286 10.76 -2.94 -10.61
CA VAL A 286 10.97 -3.67 -9.35
C VAL A 286 12.33 -3.34 -8.72
N ALA A 287 13.39 -3.23 -9.53
CA ALA A 287 14.71 -2.83 -9.06
C ALA A 287 14.68 -1.41 -8.45
N SER A 288 13.97 -0.49 -9.07
CA SER A 288 13.86 0.89 -8.60
C SER A 288 13.05 1.02 -7.30
N THR A 289 11.89 0.35 -7.19
CA THR A 289 11.09 0.35 -5.96
C THR A 289 11.86 -0.30 -4.81
N THR A 290 12.59 -1.37 -5.08
CA THR A 290 13.47 -2.04 -4.11
C THR A 290 14.63 -1.13 -3.69
N GLY A 291 15.29 -0.47 -4.64
CA GLY A 291 16.38 0.46 -4.35
C GLY A 291 15.93 1.64 -3.47
N ILE A 292 14.77 2.23 -3.75
CA ILE A 292 14.21 3.32 -2.94
C ILE A 292 13.85 2.82 -1.54
N ALA A 293 13.24 1.63 -1.42
CA ALA A 293 12.93 1.02 -0.13
C ALA A 293 14.20 0.81 0.73
N MET A 294 15.32 0.43 0.09
CA MET A 294 16.61 0.27 0.79
C MET A 294 17.22 1.59 1.25
N ILE A 295 17.01 2.69 0.50
CA ILE A 295 17.54 4.01 0.87
C ILE A 295 16.70 4.63 2.02
N PHE A 296 15.39 4.37 2.03
CA PHE A 296 14.46 4.93 3.00
C PHE A 296 13.60 3.83 3.67
N PRO A 297 14.18 2.98 4.54
CA PRO A 297 13.47 1.87 5.19
C PRO A 297 12.56 2.33 6.36
N TYR A 298 11.98 3.53 6.27
CA TYR A 298 11.18 4.16 7.31
C TYR A 298 9.69 3.89 7.07
N PHE A 299 9.18 2.79 7.63
CA PHE A 299 7.84 2.28 7.32
C PHE A 299 6.74 3.34 7.44
N ASN A 300 6.47 3.85 8.66
CA ASN A 300 5.39 4.81 8.89
C ASN A 300 5.60 6.12 8.12
N GLN A 301 6.82 6.65 8.11
CA GLN A 301 7.12 7.90 7.42
C GLN A 301 6.87 7.79 5.91
N ILE A 302 7.26 6.68 5.27
CA ILE A 302 6.99 6.44 3.85
C ILE A 302 5.49 6.33 3.59
N LEU A 303 4.73 5.63 4.45
CA LEU A 303 3.28 5.56 4.31
C LEU A 303 2.64 6.94 4.37
N GLY A 304 3.02 7.76 5.34
CA GLY A 304 2.51 9.12 5.48
C GLY A 304 2.88 10.06 4.32
N VAL A 305 4.11 9.98 3.78
CA VAL A 305 4.50 10.72 2.57
C VAL A 305 3.65 10.30 1.37
N LEU A 306 3.50 9.00 1.15
CA LEU A 306 2.64 8.48 0.09
C LEU A 306 1.19 8.96 0.29
N ALA A 307 0.66 8.89 1.51
CA ALA A 307 -0.67 9.42 1.81
C ALA A 307 -0.80 10.89 1.43
N GLY A 308 0.15 11.75 1.85
CA GLY A 308 0.11 13.18 1.58
C GLY A 308 0.10 13.52 0.07
N ILE A 309 0.84 12.74 -0.74
CA ILE A 309 0.87 12.90 -2.21
C ILE A 309 -0.44 12.42 -2.85
N ILE A 310 -1.03 11.35 -2.33
CA ILE A 310 -2.13 10.60 -2.97
C ILE A 310 -3.50 11.11 -2.53
N TYR A 311 -3.66 11.34 -1.23
CA TYR A 311 -4.94 11.60 -0.56
C TYR A 311 -5.68 12.79 -1.16
N TYR A 312 -5.03 13.96 -1.23
CA TYR A 312 -5.71 15.14 -1.72
C TYR A 312 -6.07 15.04 -3.21
N PRO A 313 -5.13 14.77 -4.15
CA PRO A 313 -5.46 14.76 -5.56
C PRO A 313 -6.50 13.68 -5.91
N LEU A 314 -6.26 12.42 -5.48
CA LEU A 314 -7.02 11.28 -5.98
C LEU A 314 -8.27 10.95 -5.14
N SER A 315 -8.24 11.18 -3.83
CA SER A 315 -9.39 10.86 -2.96
C SER A 315 -10.31 12.05 -2.73
N ILE A 316 -9.83 13.29 -2.90
CA ILE A 316 -10.61 14.50 -2.62
C ILE A 316 -10.83 15.34 -3.88
N TYR A 317 -9.77 15.92 -4.44
CA TYR A 317 -9.85 16.91 -5.50
C TYR A 317 -10.54 16.38 -6.76
N PHE A 318 -9.99 15.34 -7.40
CA PHE A 318 -10.57 14.82 -8.65
C PHE A 318 -12.01 14.32 -8.45
N PRO A 319 -12.35 13.53 -7.42
CA PRO A 319 -13.74 13.12 -7.18
C PRO A 319 -14.70 14.29 -6.97
N VAL A 320 -14.31 15.30 -6.18
CA VAL A 320 -15.13 16.50 -5.94
C VAL A 320 -15.35 17.27 -7.25
N GLU A 321 -14.28 17.51 -8.01
CA GLU A 321 -14.36 18.23 -9.28
C GLU A 321 -15.21 17.50 -10.31
N MET A 322 -15.01 16.19 -10.45
CA MET A 322 -15.81 15.34 -11.34
C MET A 322 -17.28 15.38 -10.93
N TYR A 323 -17.58 15.36 -9.64
CA TYR A 323 -18.96 15.41 -9.14
C TYR A 323 -19.62 16.77 -9.39
N LEU A 324 -18.91 17.88 -9.18
CA LEU A 324 -19.41 19.23 -9.46
C LEU A 324 -19.68 19.42 -10.96
N SER A 325 -18.75 18.98 -11.81
CA SER A 325 -18.84 19.10 -13.26
C SER A 325 -19.93 18.21 -13.86
N LEU A 326 -19.90 16.89 -13.59
CA LEU A 326 -20.88 15.95 -14.14
C LEU A 326 -22.29 16.18 -13.57
N GLY A 327 -22.37 16.68 -12.33
CA GLY A 327 -23.63 17.02 -11.69
C GLY A 327 -24.21 18.39 -12.09
N ASN A 328 -23.51 19.16 -12.94
CA ASN A 328 -23.86 20.54 -13.32
C ASN A 328 -24.26 21.39 -12.10
N ILE A 329 -23.52 21.26 -11.00
CA ILE A 329 -23.86 21.96 -9.74
C ILE A 329 -23.45 23.43 -9.88
N GLU A 330 -24.43 24.32 -9.83
CA GLU A 330 -24.20 25.76 -9.94
C GLU A 330 -23.30 26.28 -8.81
N ALA A 331 -22.42 27.21 -9.17
CA ALA A 331 -21.53 27.88 -8.23
C ALA A 331 -22.35 28.61 -7.15
N TRP A 332 -21.78 28.69 -5.94
CA TRP A 332 -22.39 29.36 -4.79
C TRP A 332 -23.68 28.75 -4.22
N THR A 333 -24.16 27.63 -4.77
CA THR A 333 -25.16 26.81 -4.08
C THR A 333 -24.57 26.25 -2.78
N ALA A 334 -25.41 25.98 -1.77
CA ALA A 334 -24.96 25.43 -0.48
C ALA A 334 -24.14 24.14 -0.66
N LYS A 335 -24.55 23.28 -1.60
CA LYS A 335 -23.86 22.04 -1.96
C LYS A 335 -22.49 22.31 -2.59
N TRP A 336 -22.39 23.30 -3.47
CA TRP A 336 -21.12 23.71 -4.07
C TRP A 336 -20.15 24.23 -3.00
N VAL A 337 -20.62 25.13 -2.12
CA VAL A 337 -19.81 25.70 -1.02
C VAL A 337 -19.33 24.60 -0.08
N MET A 338 -20.20 23.66 0.29
CA MET A 338 -19.85 22.50 1.12
C MET A 338 -18.75 21.66 0.48
N LEU A 339 -18.88 21.29 -0.80
CA LEU A 339 -17.91 20.46 -1.50
C LEU A 339 -16.56 21.19 -1.71
N ARG A 340 -16.58 22.49 -1.98
CA ARG A 340 -15.37 23.31 -2.09
C ARG A 340 -14.67 23.45 -0.76
N THR A 341 -15.40 23.69 0.32
CA THR A 341 -14.87 23.75 1.68
C THR A 341 -14.23 22.42 2.07
N PHE A 342 -14.92 21.30 1.79
CA PHE A 342 -14.38 19.95 2.01
C PHE A 342 -13.07 19.73 1.24
N SER A 343 -13.00 20.16 -0.01
CA SER A 343 -11.78 20.07 -0.82
C SER A 343 -10.63 20.91 -0.23
N ILE A 344 -10.89 22.14 0.19
CA ILE A 344 -9.87 23.02 0.82
C ILE A 344 -9.37 22.41 2.14
N VAL A 345 -10.27 21.91 2.99
CA VAL A 345 -9.87 21.24 4.24
C VAL A 345 -9.05 19.99 3.94
N GLY A 346 -9.46 19.17 2.96
CA GLY A 346 -8.70 18.00 2.52
C GLY A 346 -7.31 18.35 1.99
N PHE A 347 -7.17 19.48 1.29
CA PHE A 347 -5.86 19.99 0.86
C PHE A 347 -4.95 20.32 2.06
N LEU A 348 -5.48 21.06 3.03
CA LEU A 348 -4.72 21.45 4.22
C LEU A 348 -4.30 20.23 5.04
N VAL A 349 -5.18 19.24 5.21
CA VAL A 349 -4.86 17.98 5.88
C VAL A 349 -3.79 17.22 5.10
N GLY A 350 -3.92 17.07 3.77
CA GLY A 350 -2.93 16.38 2.95
C GLY A 350 -1.55 17.05 2.97
N LEU A 351 -1.51 18.39 2.99
CA LEU A 351 -0.26 19.13 3.12
C LEU A 351 0.35 18.94 4.51
N PHE A 352 -0.47 18.97 5.56
CA PHE A 352 -0.04 18.77 6.94
C PHE A 352 0.59 17.38 7.13
N THR A 353 -0.06 16.32 6.64
CA THR A 353 0.48 14.95 6.72
C THR A 353 1.78 14.81 5.92
N LEU A 354 1.83 15.37 4.70
CA LEU A 354 3.03 15.33 3.86
C LEU A 354 4.24 15.98 4.55
N VAL A 355 4.06 17.19 5.08
CA VAL A 355 5.14 17.93 5.75
C VAL A 355 5.60 17.20 7.00
N GLY A 356 4.68 16.73 7.84
CA GLY A 356 5.03 15.99 9.05
C GLY A 356 5.77 14.68 8.76
N SER A 357 5.36 13.93 7.73
CA SER A 357 6.06 12.70 7.35
C SER A 357 7.44 12.96 6.74
N ILE A 358 7.61 14.03 5.95
CA ILE A 358 8.93 14.44 5.45
C ILE A 358 9.85 14.84 6.59
N GLU A 359 9.35 15.63 7.54
CA GLU A 359 10.09 16.00 8.75
C GLU A 359 10.53 14.74 9.51
N GLY A 360 9.64 13.77 9.70
CA GLY A 360 9.97 12.49 10.31
C GLY A 360 11.08 11.72 9.59
N ILE A 361 11.12 11.72 8.25
CA ILE A 361 12.23 11.11 7.49
C ILE A 361 13.54 11.86 7.72
N VAL A 362 13.50 13.19 7.66
CA VAL A 362 14.69 14.04 7.82
C VAL A 362 15.27 13.84 9.22
N SER A 363 14.42 13.92 10.25
CA SER A 363 14.81 13.75 11.64
C SER A 363 15.39 12.35 11.90
N ALA A 364 14.76 11.29 11.38
CA ALA A 364 15.25 9.91 11.52
C ALA A 364 16.55 9.61 10.72
N LYS A 365 16.93 10.47 9.77
CA LYS A 365 18.17 10.33 9.01
C LYS A 365 19.33 11.14 9.61
N LEU A 366 19.01 12.18 10.36
CA LEU A 366 19.98 13.06 11.02
C LEU A 366 20.31 12.61 12.46
N SER A 367 19.46 11.78 13.06
CA SER A 367 19.72 11.04 14.31
C SER A 367 20.67 9.87 14.07
#